data_AF-A0A955AUB2-F1
#
_entry.id   AF-A0A955AUB2-F1
#
_cell.length_a   1.000
_cell.length_b   1.000
_cell.length_c   1.000
_cell.angle_alpha   90.00
_cell.angle_beta   90.00
_cell.angle_gamma   90.00
#
_symmetry.space_group_name_H-M   'P 1'
#
loop_
_entity.id
_entity.type
_entity.pdbx_description
1 polymer ?
#
loop_
_entity_poly.entity_id
_entity_poly.type
_entity_poly.pdbx_seq_one_letter_code
_entity_poly.pdbx_strand_id
1 'polypeptide(L)'
;ATTLVGDFNSDGQLTVEDVDLLAAATRNPELDSQYDLTNDGQVNADDIFHWVDEIKNTWVGDANLDGQFDSADMVDVFGAGQYEDAILANSTWSTGDWNGDAEFDSSDLIFAFQHGGYEAGEKGVVAAVPEPSSSLLAVMAIFALSLFRFRQR
;
A
#
# COMPACT_ATOMS: atom_id res chain seq x y z
N ALA A 1 19.60 -13.66 -5.64
CA ALA A 1 18.71 -12.53 -5.91
C ALA A 1 17.81 -12.41 -4.69
N THR A 2 17.73 -11.24 -4.08
CA THR A 2 16.76 -11.01 -3.00
C THR A 2 15.41 -10.93 -3.68
N THR A 3 14.52 -11.88 -3.40
CA THR A 3 13.14 -11.84 -3.87
C THR A 3 12.47 -10.65 -3.18
N LEU A 4 11.97 -9.69 -3.96
CA LEU A 4 11.16 -8.60 -3.43
C LEU A 4 9.83 -9.22 -2.96
N VAL A 5 9.42 -8.96 -1.72
CA VAL A 5 8.16 -9.50 -1.21
C VAL A 5 7.03 -8.84 -1.98
N GLY A 6 6.04 -9.62 -2.45
CA GLY A 6 4.93 -9.13 -3.26
C GLY A 6 5.24 -8.97 -4.76
N ASP A 7 6.48 -9.22 -5.21
CA ASP A 7 6.83 -9.33 -6.62
C ASP A 7 6.57 -10.78 -7.07
N PHE A 8 5.38 -11.01 -7.63
CA PHE A 8 4.89 -12.35 -7.97
C PHE A 8 5.33 -12.80 -9.34
N ASN A 9 5.68 -11.86 -10.23
CA ASN A 9 6.18 -12.16 -11.57
C ASN A 9 7.73 -12.23 -11.64
N SER A 10 8.42 -11.89 -10.54
CA SER A 10 9.89 -11.88 -10.38
C SER A 10 10.61 -10.90 -11.32
N ASP A 11 9.96 -9.79 -11.68
CA ASP A 11 10.55 -8.75 -12.54
C ASP A 11 11.31 -7.66 -11.76
N GLY A 12 11.23 -7.69 -10.42
CA GLY A 12 11.88 -6.77 -9.50
C GLY A 12 11.12 -5.48 -9.24
N GLN A 13 9.86 -5.37 -9.66
CA GLN A 13 8.98 -4.22 -9.43
C GLN A 13 7.70 -4.66 -8.70
N LEU A 14 6.98 -3.68 -8.13
CA LEU A 14 5.65 -3.87 -7.54
C LEU A 14 4.65 -3.08 -8.38
N THR A 15 3.96 -3.81 -9.25
CA THR A 15 3.17 -3.28 -10.35
C THR A 15 1.73 -3.78 -10.30
N VAL A 16 0.89 -3.30 -11.22
CA VAL A 16 -0.50 -3.75 -11.35
C VAL A 16 -0.54 -5.25 -11.63
N GLU A 17 0.42 -5.75 -12.40
CA GLU A 17 0.55 -7.17 -12.72
C GLU A 17 0.71 -8.06 -11.49
N ASP A 18 1.36 -7.57 -10.43
CA ASP A 18 1.54 -8.33 -9.20
C ASP A 18 0.24 -8.41 -8.39
N VAL A 19 -0.47 -7.29 -8.21
CA VAL A 19 -1.75 -7.30 -7.50
C VAL A 19 -2.83 -8.05 -8.28
N ASP A 20 -2.81 -8.02 -9.62
CA ASP A 20 -3.67 -8.85 -10.46
C ASP A 20 -3.38 -10.36 -10.30
N LEU A 21 -2.10 -10.74 -10.13
CA LEU A 21 -1.72 -12.12 -9.83
C LEU A 21 -2.22 -12.54 -8.44
N LEU A 22 -2.14 -11.67 -7.44
CA LEU A 22 -2.67 -11.90 -6.10
C LEU A 22 -4.21 -12.04 -6.12
N ALA A 23 -4.91 -11.14 -6.81
CA ALA A 23 -6.36 -11.20 -7.00
C ALA A 23 -6.78 -12.51 -7.72
N ALA A 24 -6.01 -12.96 -8.71
CA ALA A 24 -6.27 -14.25 -9.33
C ALA A 24 -6.12 -15.43 -8.35
N ALA A 25 -5.18 -15.34 -7.39
CA ALA A 25 -4.96 -16.36 -6.38
C ALA A 25 -6.09 -16.42 -5.33
N THR A 26 -6.72 -15.30 -4.97
CA THR A 26 -7.85 -15.30 -4.02
C THR A 26 -9.06 -16.09 -4.53
N ARG A 27 -9.26 -16.15 -5.86
CA ARG A 27 -10.38 -16.85 -6.51
C ARG A 27 -10.16 -18.35 -6.68
N ASN A 28 -8.91 -18.79 -6.73
CA ASN A 28 -8.55 -20.20 -6.73
C ASN A 28 -7.52 -20.47 -5.63
N PRO A 29 -7.94 -20.41 -4.36
CA PRO A 29 -7.05 -20.48 -3.22
C PRO A 29 -6.56 -21.92 -3.03
N GLU A 30 -5.61 -22.35 -3.87
CA GLU A 30 -4.61 -23.29 -3.43
C GLU A 30 -3.70 -22.55 -2.45
N LEU A 31 -3.42 -23.15 -1.29
CA LEU A 31 -2.51 -22.57 -0.30
C LEU A 31 -1.09 -22.55 -0.87
N ASP A 32 -0.82 -21.54 -1.70
CA ASP A 32 0.51 -21.16 -2.08
C ASP A 32 0.96 -20.06 -1.12
N SER A 33 1.93 -20.43 -0.28
CA SER A 33 2.48 -19.57 0.77
C SER A 33 3.08 -18.25 0.25
N GLN A 34 3.27 -18.11 -1.06
CA GLN A 34 3.67 -16.82 -1.61
C GLN A 34 2.55 -15.79 -1.56
N TYR A 35 1.28 -16.19 -1.71
CA TYR A 35 0.12 -15.28 -1.75
C TYR A 35 -0.55 -15.06 -0.39
N ASP A 36 -0.28 -15.90 0.62
CA ASP A 36 -0.69 -15.70 2.02
C ASP A 36 0.28 -14.72 2.69
N LEU A 37 0.04 -13.42 2.48
CA LEU A 37 0.89 -12.35 2.97
C LEU A 37 0.63 -12.05 4.45
N THR A 38 -0.60 -12.28 4.91
CA THR A 38 -0.99 -12.08 6.31
C THR A 38 -0.55 -13.24 7.23
N ASN A 39 -0.12 -14.37 6.66
CA ASN A 39 0.24 -15.61 7.35
C ASN A 39 -0.89 -16.17 8.20
N ASP A 40 -2.14 -15.99 7.76
CA ASP A 40 -3.33 -16.46 8.47
C ASP A 40 -3.84 -17.83 7.94
N GLY A 41 -3.18 -18.35 6.90
CA GLY A 41 -3.54 -19.60 6.25
C GLY A 41 -4.70 -19.48 5.26
N GLN A 42 -5.01 -18.26 4.80
CA GLN A 42 -5.99 -17.97 3.76
C GLN A 42 -5.31 -17.08 2.69
N VAL A 43 -5.86 -17.11 1.48
CA VAL A 43 -5.48 -16.17 0.41
C VAL A 43 -6.77 -15.44 0.03
N ASN A 44 -6.92 -14.21 0.51
CA ASN A 44 -8.17 -13.45 0.40
C ASN A 44 -7.91 -11.93 0.30
N ALA A 45 -8.97 -11.12 0.41
CA ALA A 45 -8.88 -9.66 0.31
C ALA A 45 -7.99 -9.02 1.40
N ASP A 46 -7.77 -9.67 2.55
CA ASP A 46 -6.85 -9.19 3.58
C ASP A 46 -5.39 -9.23 3.09
N ASP A 47 -5.03 -10.20 2.24
CA ASP A 47 -3.71 -10.25 1.60
C ASP A 47 -3.56 -9.15 0.55
N ILE A 48 -4.62 -8.85 -0.21
CA ILE A 48 -4.64 -7.71 -1.14
C ILE A 48 -4.42 -6.42 -0.37
N PHE A 49 -5.18 -6.21 0.72
CA PHE A 49 -4.99 -5.06 1.58
C PHE A 49 -3.55 -4.98 2.11
N HIS A 50 -2.99 -6.09 2.60
CA HIS A 50 -1.61 -6.12 3.07
C HIS A 50 -0.60 -5.76 1.98
N TRP A 51 -0.77 -6.27 0.76
CA TRP A 51 0.10 -5.95 -0.38
C TRP A 51 0.05 -4.46 -0.70
N VAL A 52 -1.14 -3.87 -0.76
CA VAL A 52 -1.34 -2.46 -1.11
C VAL A 52 -0.83 -1.54 -0.01
N ASP A 53 -1.19 -1.84 1.25
CA ASP A 53 -0.97 -0.98 2.41
C ASP A 53 0.47 -1.02 2.91
N GLU A 54 1.03 -2.22 3.09
CA GLU A 54 2.31 -2.42 3.79
C GLU A 54 3.47 -2.65 2.81
N ILE A 55 3.22 -3.34 1.69
CA ILE A 55 4.28 -3.72 0.73
C ILE A 55 4.48 -2.62 -0.32
N LYS A 56 3.41 -2.28 -1.05
CA LYS A 56 3.42 -1.24 -2.08
C LYS A 56 3.40 0.17 -1.48
N ASN A 57 2.88 0.30 -0.25
CA ASN A 57 2.73 1.55 0.47
C ASN A 57 1.91 2.60 -0.30
N THR A 58 0.73 2.18 -0.76
CA THR A 58 -0.28 3.05 -1.37
C THR A 58 -1.68 2.75 -0.81
N TRP A 59 -2.71 3.39 -1.37
CA TRP A 59 -4.09 3.26 -0.95
C TRP A 59 -4.85 2.20 -1.74
N VAL A 60 -5.77 1.51 -1.07
CA VAL A 60 -6.83 0.78 -1.78
C VAL A 60 -7.66 1.83 -2.52
N GLY A 61 -7.82 1.64 -3.83
CA GLY A 61 -8.45 2.62 -4.72
C GLY A 61 -7.48 3.33 -5.67
N ASP A 62 -6.17 3.30 -5.40
CA ASP A 62 -5.12 3.81 -6.29
C ASP A 62 -4.98 2.86 -7.51
N ALA A 63 -5.73 3.13 -8.57
CA ALA A 63 -5.89 2.23 -9.71
C ALA A 63 -4.65 2.21 -10.61
N ASN A 64 -3.87 3.29 -10.61
CA ASN A 64 -2.66 3.45 -11.43
C ASN A 64 -1.35 3.24 -10.63
N LEU A 65 -1.45 3.03 -9.32
CA LEU A 65 -0.36 2.82 -8.37
C LEU A 65 0.61 4.01 -8.25
N ASP A 66 0.11 5.24 -8.38
CA ASP A 66 0.90 6.48 -8.29
C ASP A 66 1.13 6.99 -6.86
N GLY A 67 0.53 6.34 -5.86
CA GLY A 67 0.68 6.66 -4.45
C GLY A 67 -0.54 7.37 -3.85
N GLN A 68 -1.54 7.70 -4.65
CA GLN A 68 -2.74 8.45 -4.26
C GLN A 68 -4.00 7.70 -4.67
N PHE A 69 -5.06 7.84 -3.88
CA PHE A 69 -6.41 7.48 -4.32
C PHE A 69 -7.22 8.76 -4.45
N ASP A 70 -7.46 9.21 -5.68
CA ASP A 70 -8.16 10.46 -5.95
C ASP A 70 -9.14 10.38 -7.13
N SER A 71 -9.65 11.53 -7.56
CA SER A 71 -10.61 11.59 -8.66
C SER A 71 -10.08 11.07 -10.01
N ALA A 72 -8.76 11.07 -10.25
CA ALA A 72 -8.16 10.52 -11.46
C ALA A 72 -8.34 9.00 -11.54
N ASP A 73 -8.12 8.28 -10.44
CA ASP A 73 -8.38 6.84 -10.36
C ASP A 73 -9.85 6.52 -10.67
N MET A 74 -10.77 7.30 -10.09
CA MET A 74 -12.19 7.13 -10.33
C MET A 74 -12.56 7.36 -11.81
N VAL A 75 -11.93 8.35 -12.46
CA VAL A 75 -12.12 8.58 -13.90
C VAL A 75 -11.58 7.41 -14.73
N ASP A 76 -10.43 6.86 -14.37
CA ASP A 76 -9.80 5.75 -15.08
C ASP A 76 -10.66 4.47 -14.97
N VAL A 77 -11.07 4.06 -13.76
CA VAL A 77 -11.86 2.83 -13.55
C VAL A 77 -13.27 2.94 -14.15
N PHE A 78 -13.96 4.08 -14.02
CA PHE A 78 -15.25 4.26 -14.69
C PHE A 78 -15.10 4.41 -16.21
N GLY A 79 -13.96 4.93 -16.68
CA GLY A 79 -13.61 5.00 -18.09
C GLY A 79 -13.46 3.63 -18.74
N ALA A 80 -13.05 2.60 -17.98
CA ALA A 80 -13.00 1.22 -18.43
C ALA A 80 -14.40 0.63 -18.74
N GLY A 81 -15.46 1.18 -18.13
CA GLY A 81 -16.84 0.79 -18.41
C GLY A 81 -17.25 -0.57 -17.86
N GLN A 82 -16.56 -1.07 -16.83
CA GLN A 82 -16.79 -2.38 -16.23
C GLN A 82 -17.67 -2.34 -14.97
N TYR A 83 -17.99 -1.14 -14.47
CA TYR A 83 -18.84 -0.98 -13.29
C TYR A 83 -20.24 -1.58 -13.52
N GLU A 84 -20.57 -2.63 -12.76
CA GLU A 84 -21.89 -3.28 -12.79
C GLU A 84 -22.33 -3.65 -14.23
N ASP A 85 -21.39 -4.08 -15.09
CA ASP A 85 -21.63 -4.30 -16.52
C ASP A 85 -22.24 -5.68 -16.86
N ALA A 86 -22.32 -6.57 -15.86
CA ALA A 86 -22.78 -7.96 -15.93
C ALA A 86 -21.92 -8.90 -16.82
N ILE A 87 -20.68 -8.52 -17.13
CA ILE A 87 -19.69 -9.35 -17.82
C ILE A 87 -18.76 -9.95 -16.77
N LEU A 88 -18.95 -11.24 -16.51
CA LEU A 88 -18.20 -11.93 -15.48
C LEU A 88 -16.69 -11.94 -15.72
N ALA A 89 -15.94 -11.70 -14.65
CA ALA A 89 -14.50 -11.83 -14.51
C ALA A 89 -13.70 -11.04 -15.57
N ASN A 90 -14.13 -9.82 -15.87
CA ASN A 90 -13.46 -8.93 -16.82
C ASN A 90 -12.67 -7.79 -16.14
N SER A 91 -12.74 -7.68 -14.82
CA SER A 91 -12.11 -6.61 -14.05
C SER A 91 -10.74 -7.00 -13.50
N THR A 92 -9.91 -5.98 -13.36
CA THR A 92 -8.53 -6.00 -12.86
C THR A 92 -8.37 -4.86 -11.88
N TRP A 93 -7.25 -4.79 -11.16
CA TRP A 93 -6.99 -3.68 -10.24
C TRP A 93 -7.15 -2.30 -10.91
N SER A 94 -6.58 -2.16 -12.12
CA SER A 94 -6.61 -0.92 -12.90
C SER A 94 -7.99 -0.55 -13.46
N THR A 95 -8.94 -1.47 -13.40
CA THR A 95 -10.31 -1.27 -13.88
C THR A 95 -11.37 -1.37 -12.77
N GLY A 96 -10.94 -1.52 -11.52
CA GLY A 96 -11.77 -1.37 -10.32
C GLY A 96 -11.97 -2.62 -9.44
N ASP A 97 -11.37 -3.76 -9.78
CA ASP A 97 -11.37 -4.98 -8.93
C ASP A 97 -10.39 -4.80 -7.76
N TRP A 98 -10.83 -4.10 -6.73
CA TRP A 98 -10.01 -3.76 -5.56
C TRP A 98 -10.14 -4.78 -4.44
N ASN A 99 -11.21 -5.57 -4.42
CA ASN A 99 -11.41 -6.66 -3.46
C ASN A 99 -10.87 -8.02 -3.96
N GLY A 100 -10.54 -8.13 -5.25
CA GLY A 100 -9.96 -9.30 -5.91
C GLY A 100 -10.95 -10.35 -6.43
N ASP A 101 -12.25 -10.07 -6.50
CA ASP A 101 -13.28 -11.01 -6.94
C ASP A 101 -13.51 -11.05 -8.47
N ALA A 102 -12.75 -10.26 -9.22
CA ALA A 102 -12.77 -10.09 -10.68
C ALA A 102 -13.95 -9.28 -11.25
N GLU A 103 -14.74 -8.65 -10.40
CA GLU A 103 -15.76 -7.68 -10.79
C GLU A 103 -15.35 -6.27 -10.35
N PHE A 104 -15.87 -5.25 -11.04
CA PHE A 104 -15.88 -3.90 -10.50
C PHE A 104 -17.32 -3.56 -10.15
N ASP A 105 -17.64 -3.59 -8.86
CA ASP A 105 -18.99 -3.33 -8.39
C ASP A 105 -19.02 -2.46 -7.14
N SER A 106 -20.20 -2.33 -6.55
CA SER A 106 -20.38 -1.52 -5.35
C SER A 106 -19.57 -2.03 -4.14
N SER A 107 -19.18 -3.30 -4.11
CA SER A 107 -18.38 -3.90 -3.04
C SER A 107 -16.92 -3.45 -3.08
N ASP A 108 -16.32 -3.23 -4.25
CA ASP A 108 -14.98 -2.63 -4.40
C ASP A 108 -14.94 -1.21 -3.88
N LEU A 109 -15.95 -0.42 -4.24
CA LEU A 109 -16.10 0.94 -3.74
C LEU A 109 -16.20 0.94 -2.21
N ILE A 110 -17.02 0.05 -1.64
CA ILE A 110 -17.13 -0.09 -0.19
C ILE A 110 -15.79 -0.50 0.42
N PHE A 111 -15.09 -1.47 -0.16
CA PHE A 111 -13.78 -1.94 0.29
C PHE A 111 -12.77 -0.78 0.32
N ALA A 112 -12.58 -0.07 -0.79
CA ALA A 112 -11.67 1.08 -0.87
C ALA A 112 -12.02 2.21 0.10
N PHE A 113 -13.30 2.61 0.19
CA PHE A 113 -13.71 3.69 1.08
C PHE A 113 -13.65 3.31 2.57
N GLN A 114 -13.80 2.04 2.92
CA GLN A 114 -13.60 1.57 4.30
C GLN A 114 -12.14 1.71 4.75
N HIS A 115 -11.18 1.60 3.83
CA HIS A 115 -9.76 1.83 4.11
C HIS A 115 -9.34 3.31 4.10
N GLY A 116 -10.22 4.22 3.67
CA GLY A 116 -10.12 5.66 3.98
C GLY A 116 -9.06 6.46 3.22
N GLY A 117 -8.56 5.98 2.07
CA GLY A 117 -7.51 6.65 1.30
C GLY A 117 -7.95 7.78 0.36
N TYR A 118 -9.26 7.91 0.10
CA TYR A 118 -9.77 8.85 -0.91
C TYR A 118 -9.47 10.31 -0.55
N GLU A 119 -8.76 11.00 -1.45
CA GLU A 119 -8.32 12.40 -1.29
C GLU A 119 -7.46 12.62 -0.02
N ALA A 120 -6.81 11.56 0.49
CA ALA A 120 -5.90 11.64 1.63
C ALA A 120 -4.48 12.12 1.25
N GLY A 121 -4.18 12.19 -0.05
CA GLY A 121 -2.86 12.52 -0.60
C GLY A 121 -1.91 11.33 -0.64
N GLU A 122 -0.63 11.57 -0.99
CA GLU A 122 0.38 10.51 -1.13
C GLU A 122 0.61 9.76 0.19
N LYS A 123 0.42 8.44 0.22
CA LYS A 123 0.65 7.61 1.41
C LYS A 123 2.12 7.55 1.84
N GLY A 124 3.02 7.59 0.86
CA GLY A 124 4.45 7.39 1.01
C GLY A 124 5.26 8.57 1.56
N VAL A 125 4.64 9.72 1.83
CA VAL A 125 5.36 10.86 2.41
C VAL A 125 5.33 10.79 3.93
N VAL A 126 6.11 9.87 4.50
CA VAL A 126 6.57 10.05 5.88
C VAL A 126 7.50 11.25 5.85
N ALA A 127 6.96 12.45 6.03
CA ALA A 127 7.77 13.66 6.18
C ALA A 127 8.82 13.33 7.24
N ALA A 128 10.10 13.32 6.85
CA ALA A 128 11.19 13.07 7.78
C ALA A 128 11.04 14.05 8.94
N VAL A 129 10.56 13.55 10.08
CA VAL A 129 10.38 14.36 11.28
C VAL A 129 11.78 14.82 11.67
N PRO A 130 12.09 16.13 11.66
CA PRO A 130 13.36 16.59 12.17
C PRO A 130 13.44 16.13 13.63
N GLU A 131 14.43 15.29 13.96
CA GLU A 131 14.62 14.88 15.35
C GLU A 131 14.65 16.15 16.21
N PRO A 132 13.91 16.19 17.33
CA PRO A 132 13.90 17.38 18.17
C PRO A 132 15.35 17.70 18.57
N SER A 133 15.69 18.98 18.62
CA SER A 133 17.03 19.51 18.94
C SER A 133 17.60 19.07 20.30
N SER A 134 16.97 18.11 20.98
CA SER A 134 17.38 17.39 22.18
C SER A 134 18.82 16.89 22.12
N SER A 135 19.25 16.34 20.98
CA SER A 135 20.63 15.88 20.78
C SER A 135 21.61 17.07 20.78
N LEU A 136 21.26 18.17 20.13
CA LEU A 136 22.05 19.42 20.16
C LEU A 136 22.08 20.05 21.57
N LEU A 137 20.94 20.07 22.27
CA LEU A 137 20.83 20.59 23.64
C LEU A 137 21.62 19.73 24.64
N ALA A 138 21.63 18.41 24.49
CA ALA A 138 22.43 17.51 25.31
C ALA A 138 23.93 17.75 25.13
N VAL A 139 24.39 17.93 23.88
CA VAL A 139 25.79 18.25 23.58
C VAL A 139 26.19 19.62 24.14
N MET A 140 25.34 20.64 23.99
CA MET A 140 25.61 21.97 24.57
C MET A 140 25.63 21.95 26.11
N ALA A 141 24.76 21.17 26.76
CA ALA A 141 24.74 21.01 28.21
C ALA A 141 26.03 20.34 28.73
N ILE A 142 26.52 19.30 28.06
CA ILE A 142 27.78 18.63 28.40
C ILE A 142 28.97 19.59 28.22
N PHE A 143 28.96 20.38 27.16
CA PHE A 143 30.02 21.38 26.91
C PHE A 143 30.01 22.51 27.95
N ALA A 144 28.83 23.02 28.32
CA ALA A 144 28.70 24.03 29.38
C ALA A 144 29.16 23.51 30.75
N LEU A 145 28.81 22.26 31.10
CA LEU A 145 29.21 21.62 32.37
C LEU A 145 30.71 21.37 32.44
N SER A 146 31.36 21.01 31.34
CA SER A 146 32.80 20.82 31.28
C SER A 146 33.55 22.14 31.46
N LEU A 147 33.12 23.23 30.79
CA LEU A 147 33.70 24.57 30.97
C LEU A 147 33.55 25.10 32.40
N PHE A 148 32.42 24.82 33.06
CA PHE A 148 32.20 25.24 34.45
C PHE A 148 33.15 24.53 35.44
N ARG A 149 33.48 23.26 35.18
CA ARG A 149 34.42 22.48 36.01
C ARG A 149 35.87 22.95 35.91
N PHE A 150 36.30 23.45 34.75
CA PHE A 150 37.66 23.97 34.57
C PHE A 150 37.86 25.35 35.21
N ARG A 151 36.78 26.10 35.46
CA ARG A 151 36.85 27.46 36.03
C ARG A 151 36.84 27.51 37.56
N GLN A 152 36.55 26.40 38.23
CA GLN A 152 36.51 26.27 39.70
C GLN A 152 37.74 25.57 40.30
N ARG A 153 38.78 25.34 39.51
CA ARG A 153 40.11 24.91 39.95
C ARG A 153 41.09 26.06 39.74
#